data_AF-A0A5K0WUJ0-F1
#
_entry.id   AF-A0A5K0WUJ0-F1
#
_cell.length_a   1.000
_cell.length_b   1.000
_cell.length_c   1.000
_cell.angle_alpha   90.00
_cell.angle_beta   90.00
_cell.angle_gamma   90.00
#
_symmetry.space_group_name_H-M   'P 1'
#
loop_
_entity.id
_entity.type
_entity.pdbx_description
1 polymer ?
#
loop_
_entity_poly.entity_id
_entity_poly.type
_entity_poly.pdbx_seq_one_letter_code
_entity_poly.pdbx_strand_id
1 'polypeptide(L)'
;GLDPRTTANLFSNANCIGEKVINNEDCFILKLETGTQTLKARSSSSLDIIYHTIWGYFSQRTGLLLQFEDTHLLRMKGKGDESIFWETSMESTIEDYRFVEGINIAHSGRTLVSLFRYGEPSTSHRTKMEETWTIEEVDFNIWGLSMDCFLPPADLKREEGD
;
A
#
# COMPACT_ATOMS: atom_id res chain seq x y z
N GLY A 1 -10.52 -9.49 -4.83
CA GLY A 1 -11.15 -8.30 -4.20
C GLY A 1 -10.40 -7.95 -2.94
N LEU A 2 -10.50 -6.69 -2.49
CA LEU A 2 -10.00 -6.29 -1.18
C LEU A 2 -10.88 -6.92 -0.10
N ASP A 3 -10.34 -7.89 0.63
CA ASP A 3 -11.02 -8.55 1.76
C ASP A 3 -11.05 -7.63 2.99
N PRO A 4 -12.23 -7.29 3.54
CA PRO A 4 -12.36 -6.42 4.70
C PRO A 4 -11.59 -6.89 5.93
N ARG A 5 -11.42 -8.20 6.12
CA ARG A 5 -10.68 -8.73 7.29
C ARG A 5 -9.19 -8.42 7.16
N THR A 6 -8.62 -8.63 5.98
CA THR A 6 -7.23 -8.29 5.68
C THR A 6 -6.99 -6.79 5.83
N THR A 7 -7.91 -5.96 5.34
CA THR A 7 -7.86 -4.50 5.54
C THR A 7 -7.92 -4.13 7.02
N ALA A 8 -8.86 -4.70 7.79
CA ALA A 8 -8.96 -4.42 9.23
C ALA A 8 -7.68 -4.84 9.98
N ASN A 9 -7.09 -5.99 9.62
CA ASN A 9 -5.84 -6.46 10.21
C ASN A 9 -4.67 -5.52 9.92
N LEU A 10 -4.57 -4.99 8.70
CA LEU A 10 -3.54 -4.01 8.33
C LEU A 10 -3.57 -2.77 9.24
N PHE A 11 -4.77 -2.28 9.58
CA PHE A 11 -4.96 -1.09 10.41
C PHE A 11 -5.16 -1.40 11.91
N SER A 12 -4.95 -2.64 12.35
CA SER A 12 -5.17 -3.06 13.75
C SER A 12 -4.37 -2.26 14.78
N ASN A 13 -3.17 -1.78 14.40
CA ASN A 13 -2.30 -0.96 15.23
C ASN A 13 -2.20 0.49 14.74
N ALA A 14 -3.15 0.94 13.92
CA ALA A 14 -3.17 2.30 13.39
C ALA A 14 -3.68 3.30 14.43
N ASN A 15 -3.24 4.54 14.31
CA ASN A 15 -3.76 5.64 15.11
C ASN A 15 -4.95 6.28 14.40
N CYS A 16 -6.06 6.48 15.10
CA CYS A 16 -7.13 7.34 14.62
C CYS A 16 -6.70 8.79 14.78
N ILE A 17 -6.67 9.54 13.68
CA ILE A 17 -6.11 10.90 13.64
C ILE A 17 -7.16 11.98 13.34
N GLY A 18 -8.41 11.59 13.09
CA GLY A 18 -9.51 12.51 12.86
C GLY A 18 -10.57 11.98 11.91
N GLU A 19 -11.37 12.90 11.40
CA GLU A 19 -12.52 12.63 10.52
C GLU A 19 -12.49 13.57 9.32
N LYS A 20 -13.03 13.11 8.18
CA LYS A 20 -13.09 13.88 6.93
C LYS A 20 -14.25 13.38 6.08
N VAL A 21 -14.89 14.27 5.33
CA VAL A 21 -15.87 13.89 4.31
C VAL A 21 -15.14 13.53 3.01
N ILE A 22 -15.37 12.33 2.50
CA ILE A 22 -14.84 11.84 1.22
C ILE A 22 -16.01 11.32 0.39
N ASN A 23 -16.13 11.79 -0.85
CA ASN A 23 -17.22 11.39 -1.76
C ASN A 23 -18.62 11.50 -1.11
N ASN A 24 -18.86 12.58 -0.36
CA ASN A 24 -20.10 12.83 0.39
C ASN A 24 -20.38 11.82 1.53
N GLU A 25 -19.37 11.09 1.98
CA GLU A 25 -19.47 10.15 3.10
C GLU A 25 -18.55 10.58 4.26
N ASP A 26 -19.12 10.63 5.46
CA ASP A 26 -18.37 10.88 6.69
C ASP A 26 -17.41 9.71 6.95
N CYS A 27 -16.11 9.99 7.02
CA CYS A 27 -15.06 9.00 7.24
C CYS A 27 -14.28 9.28 8.51
N PHE A 28 -13.82 8.23 9.19
CA PHE A 28 -12.73 8.32 10.14
C PHE A 28 -11.41 7.93 9.46
N ILE A 29 -10.30 8.53 9.91
CA ILE A 29 -9.00 8.40 9.28
C ILE A 29 -8.07 7.61 10.19
N LEU A 30 -7.55 6.50 9.69
CA LEU A 30 -6.53 5.70 10.35
C LEU A 30 -5.17 5.91 9.68
N LYS A 31 -4.14 6.15 10.48
CA LYS A 31 -2.75 6.32 10.03
C LYS A 31 -1.86 5.25 10.64
N LEU A 32 -1.08 4.59 9.80
CA LEU A 32 -0.05 3.65 10.21
C LEU A 32 1.32 4.19 9.79
N GLU A 33 2.24 4.25 10.75
CA GLU A 33 3.64 4.62 10.51
C GLU A 33 4.52 3.42 10.80
N THR A 34 5.38 3.07 9.85
CA THR A 34 6.32 1.96 10.06
C THR A 34 7.36 2.36 11.11
N GLY A 35 7.50 1.52 12.14
CA GLY A 35 8.46 1.76 13.22
C GLY A 35 9.90 1.85 12.74
N THR A 36 10.69 2.72 13.39
CA THR A 36 12.09 2.99 13.02
C THR A 36 12.98 1.75 13.00
N GLN A 37 12.73 0.77 13.87
CA GLN A 37 13.47 -0.50 13.89
C GLN A 37 13.22 -1.31 12.62
N THR A 38 11.95 -1.40 12.17
CA THR A 38 11.57 -2.09 10.94
C THR A 38 12.14 -1.39 9.71
N LEU A 39 12.11 -0.05 9.68
CA LEU A 39 12.73 0.74 8.60
C LEU A 39 14.24 0.49 8.51
N LYS A 40 14.94 0.47 9.64
CA LYS A 40 16.38 0.18 9.71
C LYS A 40 16.70 -1.25 9.27
N ALA A 41 15.92 -2.25 9.71
CA ALA A 41 16.12 -3.64 9.32
C ALA A 41 15.93 -3.89 7.82
N ARG A 42 15.13 -3.04 7.14
CA ARG A 42 14.91 -3.06 5.68
C ARG A 42 15.89 -2.14 4.91
N SER A 43 16.71 -1.36 5.59
CA SER A 43 17.70 -0.48 4.98
C SER A 43 19.01 -1.23 4.73
N SER A 44 19.85 -0.71 3.83
CA SER A 44 21.16 -1.25 3.50
C SER A 44 22.25 -0.16 3.59
N SER A 45 23.50 -0.50 3.31
CA SER A 45 24.60 0.47 3.33
C SER A 45 24.40 1.62 2.34
N SER A 46 23.78 1.36 1.20
CA SER A 46 23.56 2.32 0.11
C SER A 46 22.15 2.93 0.06
N LEU A 47 21.19 2.37 0.81
CA LEU A 47 19.78 2.77 0.78
C LEU A 47 19.21 2.84 2.20
N ASP A 48 18.71 4.02 2.58
CA ASP A 48 17.95 4.22 3.81
C ASP A 48 16.46 4.39 3.51
N ILE A 49 15.60 3.67 4.23
CA ILE A 49 14.16 3.95 4.23
C ILE A 49 13.88 5.01 5.29
N ILE A 50 13.52 6.23 4.86
CA ILE A 50 13.33 7.37 5.78
C ILE A 50 12.00 7.24 6.52
N TYR A 51 10.92 7.03 5.77
CA TYR A 51 9.61 6.77 6.34
C TYR A 51 8.75 5.96 5.39
N HIS A 52 7.78 5.26 5.97
CA HIS A 52 6.71 4.58 5.27
C HIS A 52 5.43 4.78 6.06
N THR A 53 4.45 5.39 5.41
CA THR A 53 3.20 5.82 6.03
C THR A 53 2.03 5.36 5.19
N ILE A 54 1.05 4.75 5.84
CA ILE A 54 -0.19 4.30 5.21
C ILE A 54 -1.35 5.05 5.86
N TRP A 55 -2.32 5.44 5.04
CA TRP A 55 -3.57 6.08 5.47
C TRP A 55 -4.75 5.32 4.93
N GLY A 56 -5.75 5.11 5.77
CA GLY A 56 -7.01 4.49 5.40
C GLY A 56 -8.16 5.39 5.81
N TYR A 57 -9.08 5.62 4.89
CA TYR A 57 -10.27 6.41 5.12
C TYR A 57 -11.48 5.50 5.08
N PHE A 58 -12.12 5.34 6.23
CA PHE A 58 -13.18 4.37 6.44
C PHE A 58 -14.50 5.08 6.65
N SER A 59 -15.51 4.67 5.91
CA SER A 59 -16.89 5.11 6.10
C SER A 59 -17.32 4.91 7.57
N GLN A 60 -17.77 5.96 8.24
CA GLN A 60 -18.31 5.84 9.60
C GLN A 60 -19.60 5.03 9.63
N ARG A 61 -20.36 5.05 8.52
CA ARG A 61 -21.64 4.36 8.38
C ARG A 61 -21.48 2.85 8.17
N THR A 62 -20.49 2.43 7.39
CA THR A 62 -20.34 1.02 6.96
C THR A 62 -19.08 0.34 7.48
N GLY A 63 -18.09 1.11 7.94
CA GLY A 63 -16.76 0.60 8.31
C GLY A 63 -15.91 0.17 7.11
N LEU A 64 -16.36 0.38 5.87
CA LEU A 64 -15.63 -0.01 4.66
C LEU A 64 -14.61 1.06 4.26
N LEU A 65 -13.49 0.62 3.70
CA LEU A 65 -12.43 1.47 3.19
C LEU A 65 -12.88 2.14 1.88
N LEU A 66 -12.87 3.46 1.83
CA LEU A 66 -13.23 4.24 0.63
C LEU A 66 -12.00 4.77 -0.10
N GLN A 67 -10.95 5.12 0.65
CA GLN A 67 -9.70 5.61 0.10
C GLN A 67 -8.52 5.02 0.87
N PHE A 68 -7.44 4.74 0.16
CA PHE A 68 -6.19 4.23 0.69
C PHE A 68 -5.03 5.07 0.15
N GLU A 69 -4.09 5.44 1.02
CA GLU A 69 -2.85 6.08 0.61
C GLU A 69 -1.64 5.36 1.21
N ASP A 70 -0.59 5.19 0.42
CA ASP A 70 0.71 4.65 0.86
C ASP A 70 1.80 5.56 0.32
N THR A 71 2.66 6.06 1.21
CA THR A 71 3.86 6.82 0.84
C THR A 71 5.10 6.18 1.44
N HIS A 72 6.08 5.92 0.57
CA HIS A 72 7.41 5.45 0.92
C HIS A 72 8.46 6.47 0.48
N LEU A 73 9.31 6.93 1.41
CA LEU A 73 10.47 7.77 1.09
C LEU A 73 11.77 7.01 1.34
N LEU A 74 12.60 6.94 0.31
CA LEU A 74 13.91 6.32 0.30
C LEU A 74 14.98 7.38 0.06
N ARG A 75 16.14 7.20 0.69
CA ARG A 75 17.36 7.95 0.41
C ARG A 75 18.45 6.99 -0.06
N MET A 76 18.95 7.22 -1.25
CA MET A 76 20.14 6.57 -1.78
C MET A 76 21.36 7.43 -1.47
N LYS A 77 22.35 6.83 -0.81
CA LYS A 77 23.61 7.50 -0.47
C LYS A 77 24.52 7.53 -1.70
N GLY A 78 24.85 8.73 -2.16
CA GLY A 78 25.82 8.96 -3.23
C GLY A 78 27.26 8.93 -2.73
N LYS A 79 28.20 9.38 -3.57
CA LYS A 79 29.58 9.61 -3.16
C LYS A 79 29.68 10.96 -2.44
N GLY A 80 30.29 11.01 -1.26
CA GLY A 80 30.38 12.24 -0.46
C GLY A 80 29.10 12.56 0.29
N ASP A 81 28.68 13.83 0.30
CA ASP A 81 27.44 14.30 0.98
C ASP A 81 26.22 14.36 0.04
N GLU A 82 26.37 13.90 -1.20
CA GLU A 82 25.27 13.87 -2.18
C GLU A 82 24.30 12.73 -1.86
N SER A 83 23.01 13.03 -1.89
CA SER A 83 21.93 12.06 -1.62
C SER A 83 20.80 12.23 -2.62
N ILE A 84 20.33 11.11 -3.18
CA ILE A 84 19.17 11.09 -4.06
C ILE A 84 17.99 10.53 -3.26
N PHE A 85 16.86 11.22 -3.31
CA PHE A 85 15.62 10.82 -2.69
C PHE A 85 14.66 10.26 -3.71
N TRP A 86 13.98 9.18 -3.34
CA TRP A 86 12.92 8.56 -4.11
C TRP A 86 11.68 8.47 -3.24
N GLU A 87 10.62 9.15 -3.65
CA GLU A 87 9.31 9.07 -3.03
C GLU A 87 8.38 8.31 -3.95
N THR A 88 7.79 7.23 -3.44
CA THR A 88 6.68 6.53 -4.10
C THR A 88 5.42 6.84 -3.31
N SER A 89 4.41 7.36 -3.99
CA SER A 89 3.09 7.58 -3.41
C SER A 89 2.04 6.83 -4.21
N MET A 90 1.13 6.15 -3.53
CA MET A 90 -0.04 5.49 -4.09
C MET A 90 -1.28 6.07 -3.45
N GLU A 91 -2.30 6.37 -4.24
CA GLU A 91 -3.63 6.77 -3.80
C GLU A 91 -4.66 5.90 -4.52
N SER A 92 -5.47 5.16 -3.79
CA SER A 92 -6.51 4.29 -4.34
C SER A 92 -7.89 4.70 -3.85
N THR A 93 -8.86 4.81 -4.75
CA THR A 93 -10.29 4.80 -4.42
C THR A 93 -10.84 3.39 -4.55
N ILE A 94 -11.69 3.00 -3.61
CA ILE A 94 -12.24 1.65 -3.52
C ILE A 94 -13.76 1.75 -3.60
N GLU A 95 -14.32 1.07 -4.59
CA GLU A 95 -15.69 1.27 -5.06
C GLU A 95 -16.39 -0.07 -5.31
N ASP A 96 -17.70 0.01 -5.58
CA ASP A 96 -18.54 -1.14 -5.94
C ASP A 96 -18.42 -2.30 -4.93
N TYR A 97 -18.67 -1.99 -3.66
CA TYR A 97 -18.78 -3.02 -2.63
C TYR A 97 -20.07 -3.83 -2.85
N ARG A 98 -19.90 -5.13 -3.08
CA ARG A 98 -20.99 -6.08 -3.24
C ARG A 98 -20.96 -7.12 -2.13
N PHE A 99 -22.14 -7.57 -1.73
CA PHE A 99 -22.28 -8.59 -0.71
C PHE A 99 -22.13 -9.99 -1.32
N VAL A 100 -21.02 -10.67 -1.02
CA VAL A 100 -20.69 -12.01 -1.52
C VAL A 100 -20.49 -12.91 -0.31
N GLU A 101 -21.33 -13.95 -0.19
CA GLU A 101 -21.28 -14.96 0.89
C GLU A 101 -21.16 -14.39 2.32
N GLY A 102 -21.81 -13.27 2.62
CA GLY A 102 -21.78 -12.67 3.96
C GLY A 102 -20.74 -11.55 4.14
N ILE A 103 -19.92 -11.27 3.12
CA ILE A 103 -18.80 -10.32 3.19
C ILE A 103 -18.98 -9.25 2.11
N ASN A 104 -18.77 -7.98 2.47
CA ASN A 104 -18.75 -6.88 1.50
C ASN A 104 -17.39 -6.81 0.83
N ILE A 105 -17.32 -7.03 -0.49
CA ILE A 105 -16.07 -7.06 -1.24
C ILE A 105 -16.11 -5.98 -2.32
N ALA A 106 -15.06 -5.18 -2.41
CA ALA A 106 -14.92 -4.19 -3.47
C ALA A 106 -14.67 -4.86 -4.82
N HIS A 107 -15.45 -4.48 -5.83
CA HIS A 107 -15.36 -4.99 -7.20
C HIS A 107 -14.75 -3.98 -8.16
N SER A 108 -14.51 -2.74 -7.76
CA SER A 108 -13.79 -1.80 -8.60
C SER A 108 -12.99 -0.79 -7.79
N GLY A 109 -12.09 -0.12 -8.48
CA GLY A 109 -11.38 1.01 -7.91
C GLY A 109 -10.43 1.62 -8.90
N ARG A 110 -9.77 2.67 -8.44
CA ARG A 110 -8.81 3.42 -9.24
C ARG A 110 -7.62 3.78 -8.38
N THR A 111 -6.42 3.53 -8.90
CA THR A 111 -5.16 3.74 -8.22
C THR A 111 -4.28 4.70 -9.02
N LEU A 112 -3.82 5.77 -8.39
CA LEU A 112 -2.79 6.66 -8.91
C LEU A 112 -1.49 6.39 -8.19
N VAL A 113 -0.45 6.03 -8.94
CA VAL A 113 0.91 5.85 -8.44
C VAL A 113 1.79 6.98 -8.97
N SER A 114 2.57 7.61 -8.10
CA SER A 114 3.58 8.59 -8.47
C SER A 114 4.95 8.17 -7.93
N LEU A 115 5.96 8.26 -8.77
CA LEU A 115 7.36 8.09 -8.40
C LEU A 115 8.08 9.42 -8.61
N PHE A 116 8.65 9.97 -7.54
CA PHE A 116 9.31 11.27 -7.54
C PHE A 116 10.75 11.16 -7.06
N ARG A 117 11.69 11.56 -7.93
CA ARG A 117 13.13 11.60 -7.66
C ARG A 117 13.60 13.04 -7.48
N TYR A 118 14.34 13.33 -6.42
CA TYR A 118 14.93 14.66 -6.14
C TYR A 118 16.26 14.56 -5.35
N GLY A 119 17.02 15.66 -5.20
CA GLY A 119 18.25 15.70 -4.38
C GLY A 119 19.59 15.92 -5.12
N GLU A 120 19.58 16.10 -6.44
CA GLU A 120 20.77 16.42 -7.28
C GLU A 120 20.71 17.88 -7.77
N PRO A 121 21.81 18.54 -8.20
CA PRO A 121 21.81 19.98 -8.49
C PRO A 121 21.07 20.41 -9.78
N SER A 122 20.43 19.51 -10.54
CA SER A 122 19.92 19.91 -11.87
C SER A 122 18.60 19.33 -12.39
N THR A 123 18.01 18.25 -11.88
CA THR A 123 16.64 17.87 -12.31
C THR A 123 15.91 16.94 -11.35
N SER A 124 14.70 17.34 -10.94
CA SER A 124 13.71 16.43 -10.36
C SER A 124 12.97 15.68 -11.46
N HIS A 125 12.74 14.39 -11.29
CA HIS A 125 11.97 13.57 -12.24
C HIS A 125 10.72 13.03 -11.57
N ARG A 126 9.57 13.13 -12.24
CA ARG A 126 8.30 12.58 -11.75
C ARG A 126 7.66 11.73 -12.83
N THR A 127 7.36 10.49 -12.47
CA THR A 127 6.56 9.58 -13.31
C THR A 127 5.26 9.29 -12.59
N LYS A 128 4.16 9.20 -13.34
CA LYS A 128 2.84 8.85 -12.83
C LYS A 128 2.27 7.69 -13.64
N MET A 129 1.50 6.84 -12.96
CA MET A 129 0.72 5.75 -13.56
C MET A 129 -0.65 5.76 -12.92
N GLU A 130 -1.69 5.61 -13.73
CA GLU A 130 -3.07 5.46 -13.29
C GLU A 130 -3.57 4.09 -13.71
N GLU A 131 -4.19 3.37 -12.78
CA GLU A 131 -4.78 2.06 -12.99
C GLU A 131 -6.24 2.10 -12.56
N THR A 132 -7.14 1.63 -13.42
CA THR A 132 -8.52 1.34 -13.05
C THR A 132 -8.69 -0.16 -13.09
N TRP A 133 -9.19 -0.74 -12.00
CA TRP A 133 -9.38 -2.17 -11.87
C TRP A 133 -10.85 -2.50 -11.64
N THR A 134 -11.27 -3.65 -12.17
CA THR A 134 -12.61 -4.21 -12.02
C THR A 134 -12.50 -5.71 -11.78
N ILE A 135 -13.40 -6.24 -10.96
CA ILE A 135 -13.48 -7.65 -10.61
C ILE A 135 -14.87 -8.12 -11.02
N GLU A 136 -14.92 -9.12 -11.88
CA GLU A 136 -16.20 -9.65 -12.38
C GLU A 136 -16.79 -10.68 -11.42
N GLU A 137 -15.95 -11.61 -10.95
CA GLU A 137 -16.37 -12.75 -10.13
C GLU A 137 -15.47 -12.89 -8.90
N VAL A 138 -16.08 -13.28 -7.78
CA VAL A 138 -15.40 -13.58 -6.52
C VAL A 138 -15.99 -14.85 -5.94
N ASP A 139 -15.14 -15.84 -5.73
CA ASP A 139 -15.48 -17.11 -5.09
C ASP A 139 -14.59 -17.35 -3.87
N PHE A 140 -15.17 -18.00 -2.86
CA PHE A 140 -14.45 -18.44 -1.68
C PHE A 140 -14.24 -19.94 -1.69
N ASN A 141 -13.18 -20.39 -1.00
CA ASN A 141 -12.90 -21.81 -0.78
C ASN A 141 -12.89 -22.64 -2.08
N ILE A 142 -12.26 -22.08 -3.13
CA ILE A 142 -12.19 -22.69 -4.47
C ILE A 142 -11.61 -24.10 -4.35
N TRP A 143 -12.40 -25.09 -4.75
CA TRP A 143 -11.99 -26.49 -4.75
C TRP A 143 -10.83 -26.71 -5.72
N GLY A 144 -9.78 -27.41 -5.25
CA GLY A 144 -8.59 -27.70 -6.05
C GLY A 144 -7.51 -26.62 -6.02
N LEU A 145 -7.74 -25.48 -5.34
CA LEU A 145 -6.70 -24.49 -5.08
C LEU A 145 -5.83 -24.98 -3.92
N SER A 146 -4.62 -25.45 -4.23
CA SER A 146 -3.67 -25.97 -3.24
C SER A 146 -2.50 -25.02 -3.01
N MET A 147 -1.68 -25.29 -1.99
CA MET A 147 -0.47 -24.50 -1.72
C MET A 147 0.53 -24.53 -2.89
N ASP A 148 0.46 -25.54 -3.76
CA ASP A 148 1.34 -25.64 -4.93
C ASP A 148 1.07 -24.52 -5.95
N CYS A 149 -0.13 -23.92 -5.94
CA CYS A 149 -0.47 -22.75 -6.77
C CYS A 149 0.22 -21.45 -6.31
N PHE A 150 0.84 -21.45 -5.14
CA PHE A 150 1.47 -20.28 -4.52
C PHE A 150 2.98 -20.47 -4.32
N LEU A 151 3.59 -21.42 -5.02
CA LEU A 151 5.03 -21.63 -4.95
C LEU A 151 5.78 -20.44 -5.56
N PRO A 152 6.88 -20.00 -4.94
CA PRO A 152 7.72 -18.95 -5.51
C PRO A 152 8.31 -19.40 -6.86
N PRO A 153 8.68 -18.46 -7.75
CA PRO A 153 9.40 -18.78 -8.98
C PRO A 153 10.58 -19.71 -8.71
N ALA A 154 10.73 -20.76 -9.53
CA ALA A 154 11.70 -21.83 -9.32
C ALA A 154 13.17 -21.36 -9.28
N ASP A 155 13.45 -20.17 -9.83
CA ASP A 155 14.80 -19.61 -9.93
C ASP A 155 15.25 -18.81 -8.69
N LEU A 156 14.41 -18.70 -7.66
CA LEU A 156 14.79 -18.08 -6.39
C LEU A 156 15.68 -19.03 -5.59
N LYS A 157 16.98 -19.07 -5.94
CA LYS A 157 18.00 -19.64 -5.06
C LYS A 157 18.05 -18.81 -3.78
N ARG A 158 17.81 -19.46 -2.64
CA ARG A 158 18.13 -18.88 -1.34
C ARG A 158 19.63 -18.65 -1.32
N GLU A 159 20.09 -17.43 -1.10
CA GLU A 159 21.47 -17.22 -0.67
C GLU A 159 21.56 -17.85 0.72
N GLU A 160 22.04 -19.10 0.77
CA GLU A 160 22.51 -19.73 1.99
C GLU A 160 23.74 -18.93 2.44
N GLY A 161 23.57 -18.17 3.52
CA GLY A 161 24.68 -17.52 4.18
C GLY A 161 25.55 -18.57 4.86
N ASP A 162 26.85 -18.54 4.54
CA ASP A 162 27.92 -19.13 5.35
C ASP A 162 28.00 -18.47 6.74
#